data_AF-A0A7I7X904-F1
#
_entry.id   AF-A0A7I7X904-F1
#
_cell.length_a   1.000
_cell.length_b   1.000
_cell.length_c   1.000
_cell.angle_alpha   90.00
_cell.angle_beta   90.00
_cell.angle_gamma   90.00
#
_symmetry.space_group_name_H-M   'P 1'
#
loop_
_entity.id
_entity.type
_entity.pdbx_description
1 polymer ?
#
loop_
_entity_poly.entity_id
_entity_poly.type
_entity_poly.pdbx_seq_one_letter_code
_entity_poly.pdbx_strand_id
1 'polypeptide(L)'
;MVSSLDVPAFALWAALSGVVPRIAVVKGRCFAGNAVIAGCSDLIVATEDATIGMGGPAMIAGGGLGEVAPDDVGPISVQAPNGVVDVVVPDETAAVAVAKQLLGYFRGPSTPGTVADQSALRTMVPERARRAYHVGPIIETLADEGSVTFLRERFAPELVTALARIDGRPVGVLANNTRVMAGAITANAADKAARLLQLCDAYGLPVVSLVDCPGYMVGPAAEAEALVRRGSRLLIAGAALRTPLVAVILRRGYGLGAQAMCGGSLHEPLLTVAWPGAHLGPMGLEGAVRLGMRKELEAIADDDAREQRVREATAAAQENAKALNAAALFEIDDVIDPADTRALIASTLAAAAAHPHDTPRRRFVDTW
;
A
#
# COMPACT_ATOMS: atom_id res chain seq x y z
N MET A 1 -45.72 5.30 11.65
CA MET A 1 -44.34 5.83 11.49
C MET A 1 -44.31 6.51 10.12
N VAL A 2 -43.83 7.75 10.00
CA VAL A 2 -43.63 8.39 8.68
C VAL A 2 -42.29 7.88 8.10
N SER A 3 -41.56 8.65 7.30
CA SER A 3 -40.36 8.17 6.62
C SER A 3 -39.11 8.07 7.50
N SER A 4 -38.98 8.88 8.55
CA SER A 4 -37.77 9.00 9.41
C SER A 4 -36.48 9.29 8.62
N LEU A 5 -36.59 9.86 7.41
CA LEU A 5 -35.46 10.18 6.52
C LEU A 5 -34.77 11.51 6.90
N ASP A 6 -35.24 12.17 7.95
CA ASP A 6 -34.69 13.40 8.52
C ASP A 6 -33.66 13.14 9.64
N VAL A 7 -33.41 11.88 9.99
CA VAL A 7 -32.39 11.51 10.99
C VAL A 7 -31.00 11.97 10.51
N PRO A 8 -30.32 12.88 11.24
CA PRO A 8 -29.08 13.48 10.76
C PRO A 8 -27.83 12.61 11.02
N ALA A 9 -27.98 11.46 11.68
CA ALA A 9 -26.86 10.65 12.19
C ALA A 9 -25.83 10.29 11.11
N PHE A 10 -26.26 9.89 9.92
CA PHE A 10 -25.34 9.53 8.84
C PHE A 10 -24.56 10.73 8.30
N ALA A 11 -25.22 11.88 8.14
CA ALA A 11 -24.58 13.10 7.68
C ALA A 11 -23.58 13.63 8.72
N LEU A 12 -23.95 13.65 9.99
CA LEU A 12 -23.08 14.07 11.10
C LEU A 12 -21.87 13.14 11.24
N TRP A 13 -22.06 11.82 11.12
CA TRP A 13 -20.97 10.85 11.19
C TRP A 13 -20.00 10.97 10.00
N ALA A 14 -20.52 11.16 8.79
CA ALA A 14 -19.71 11.35 7.60
C ALA A 14 -18.90 12.67 7.64
N ALA A 15 -19.49 13.74 8.18
CA ALA A 15 -18.84 15.05 8.32
C ALA A 15 -17.62 15.05 9.26
N LEU A 16 -17.44 14.00 10.08
CA LEU A 16 -16.26 13.82 10.93
C LEU A 16 -15.04 13.26 10.17
N SER A 17 -15.18 12.84 8.91
CA SER A 17 -14.07 12.34 8.09
C SER A 17 -12.94 13.37 7.99
N GLY A 18 -11.71 12.97 8.29
CA GLY A 18 -10.55 13.86 8.31
C GLY A 18 -10.51 14.87 9.47
N VAL A 19 -11.54 14.89 10.34
CA VAL A 19 -11.57 15.73 11.54
C VAL A 19 -11.10 14.94 12.76
N VAL A 20 -11.64 13.73 12.94
CA VAL A 20 -11.25 12.80 14.02
C VAL A 20 -11.14 11.38 13.47
N PRO A 21 -10.19 10.55 13.94
CA PRO A 21 -10.10 9.16 13.54
C PRO A 21 -11.36 8.38 13.91
N ARG A 22 -11.94 7.67 12.94
CA ARG A 22 -13.15 6.85 13.10
C ARG A 22 -12.83 5.39 12.81
N ILE A 23 -13.04 4.54 13.80
CA ILE A 23 -12.78 3.10 13.70
C ILE A 23 -14.08 2.37 14.01
N ALA A 24 -14.58 1.59 13.06
CA ALA A 24 -15.69 0.68 13.28
C ALA A 24 -15.17 -0.70 13.71
N VAL A 25 -15.78 -1.26 14.75
CA VAL A 25 -15.59 -2.66 15.15
C VAL A 25 -16.88 -3.41 14.87
N VAL A 26 -16.83 -4.42 14.01
CA VAL A 26 -17.99 -5.18 13.57
C VAL A 26 -17.89 -6.62 14.08
N LYS A 27 -18.81 -6.96 14.98
CA LYS A 27 -19.03 -8.32 15.47
C LYS A 27 -20.42 -8.80 15.03
N GLY A 28 -20.48 -9.89 14.29
CA GLY A 28 -21.74 -10.47 13.81
C GLY A 28 -22.38 -9.66 12.68
N ARG A 29 -23.70 -9.50 12.73
CA ARG A 29 -24.52 -8.96 11.62
C ARG A 29 -24.59 -7.44 11.66
N CYS A 30 -24.16 -6.79 10.59
CA CYS A 30 -24.12 -5.34 10.43
C CYS A 30 -24.84 -4.93 9.15
N PHE A 31 -26.11 -4.53 9.25
CA PHE A 31 -26.95 -4.22 8.09
C PHE A 31 -27.49 -2.79 8.07
N ALA A 32 -27.77 -2.30 6.86
CA ALA A 32 -28.43 -1.02 6.61
C ALA A 32 -27.71 0.15 7.31
N GLY A 33 -28.38 0.87 8.22
CA GLY A 33 -27.78 2.03 8.90
C GLY A 33 -26.48 1.71 9.63
N ASN A 34 -26.37 0.53 10.26
CA ASN A 34 -25.14 0.09 10.92
C ASN A 34 -24.00 -0.08 9.91
N ALA A 35 -24.29 -0.66 8.74
CA ALA A 35 -23.32 -0.83 7.67
C ALA A 35 -22.87 0.53 7.08
N VAL A 36 -23.77 1.52 6.99
CA VAL A 36 -23.43 2.88 6.57
C VAL A 36 -22.46 3.55 7.56
N ILE A 37 -22.71 3.44 8.87
CA ILE A 37 -21.79 3.96 9.89
C ILE A 37 -20.42 3.27 9.79
N ALA A 38 -20.40 1.94 9.64
CA ALA A 38 -19.15 1.19 9.45
C ALA A 38 -18.42 1.63 8.17
N GLY A 39 -19.11 1.65 7.03
CA GLY A 39 -18.56 2.01 5.71
C GLY A 39 -18.08 3.46 5.61
N CYS A 40 -18.63 4.36 6.43
CA CYS A 40 -18.14 5.74 6.53
C CYS A 40 -16.94 5.89 7.46
N SER A 41 -16.50 4.86 8.18
CA SER A 41 -15.34 4.93 9.09
C SER A 41 -14.01 4.92 8.33
N ASP A 42 -12.96 5.46 8.94
CA ASP A 42 -11.63 5.49 8.33
C ASP A 42 -10.98 4.10 8.32
N LEU A 43 -11.30 3.27 9.33
CA LEU A 43 -10.85 1.89 9.44
C LEU A 43 -11.99 0.98 9.92
N ILE A 44 -12.09 -0.23 9.35
CA ILE A 44 -13.04 -1.27 9.75
C ILE A 44 -12.30 -2.50 10.25
N VAL A 45 -12.50 -2.84 11.53
CA VAL A 45 -12.07 -4.10 12.15
C VAL A 45 -13.29 -5.01 12.22
N ALA A 46 -13.22 -6.22 11.68
CA ALA A 46 -14.33 -7.17 11.73
C ALA A 46 -13.88 -8.55 12.19
N THR A 47 -14.73 -9.26 12.93
CA THR A 47 -14.48 -10.66 13.28
C THR A 47 -14.76 -11.58 12.09
N GLU A 48 -14.09 -12.74 12.00
CA GLU A 48 -14.29 -13.70 10.88
C GLU A 48 -15.75 -14.13 10.68
N ASP A 49 -16.55 -14.17 11.76
CA ASP A 49 -17.97 -14.51 11.75
C ASP A 49 -18.90 -13.31 11.47
N ALA A 50 -18.36 -12.15 11.08
CA ALA A 50 -19.16 -10.99 10.74
C ALA A 50 -19.77 -11.07 9.33
N THR A 51 -20.89 -10.39 9.15
CA THR A 51 -21.55 -10.20 7.85
C THR A 51 -21.99 -8.73 7.74
N ILE A 52 -21.62 -8.08 6.65
CA ILE A 52 -21.82 -6.64 6.43
C ILE A 52 -22.60 -6.45 5.14
N GLY A 53 -23.67 -5.66 5.16
CA GLY A 53 -24.46 -5.42 3.95
C GLY A 53 -25.35 -4.19 4.02
N MET A 54 -25.62 -3.58 2.86
CA MET A 54 -26.48 -2.39 2.78
C MET A 54 -27.96 -2.68 3.09
N GLY A 55 -28.37 -3.96 3.08
CA GLY A 55 -29.69 -4.41 3.50
C GLY A 55 -29.61 -5.80 4.12
N GLY A 56 -30.44 -6.07 5.12
CA GLY A 56 -30.59 -7.40 5.70
C GLY A 56 -31.60 -8.26 4.91
N PRO A 57 -31.80 -9.53 5.29
CA PRO A 57 -32.65 -10.48 4.57
C PRO A 57 -34.06 -9.97 4.24
N ALA A 58 -34.75 -9.37 5.22
CA ALA A 58 -36.10 -8.85 5.02
C ALA A 58 -36.16 -7.73 3.97
N MET A 59 -35.11 -6.90 3.86
CA MET A 59 -35.02 -5.84 2.85
C MET A 59 -34.74 -6.42 1.46
N ILE A 60 -33.89 -7.45 1.38
CA ILE A 60 -33.58 -8.17 0.14
C ILE A 60 -34.83 -8.87 -0.40
N ALA A 61 -35.51 -9.65 0.45
CA ALA A 61 -36.76 -10.33 0.09
C ALA A 61 -37.86 -9.32 -0.28
N GLY A 62 -38.03 -8.26 0.52
CA GLY A 62 -39.00 -7.19 0.25
C GLY A 62 -38.75 -6.45 -1.08
N GLY A 63 -37.50 -6.44 -1.56
CA GLY A 63 -37.12 -5.91 -2.87
C GLY A 63 -37.28 -6.90 -4.04
N GLY A 64 -37.79 -8.11 -3.80
CA GLY A 64 -37.96 -9.15 -4.82
C GLY A 64 -36.66 -9.84 -5.24
N LEU A 65 -35.57 -9.71 -4.47
CA LEU A 65 -34.27 -10.32 -4.76
C LEU A 65 -34.12 -11.75 -4.22
N GLY A 66 -35.21 -12.33 -3.71
CA GLY A 66 -35.24 -13.67 -3.14
C GLY A 66 -34.90 -13.71 -1.65
N GLU A 67 -34.93 -14.92 -1.10
CA GLU A 67 -34.59 -15.19 0.29
C GLU A 67 -33.09 -15.48 0.43
N VAL A 68 -32.43 -14.79 1.37
CA VAL A 68 -31.00 -14.94 1.65
C VAL A 68 -30.82 -15.06 3.15
N ALA A 69 -30.05 -16.05 3.61
CA ALA A 69 -29.76 -16.15 5.04
C ALA A 69 -28.93 -14.94 5.49
N PRO A 70 -29.12 -14.42 6.72
CA PRO A 70 -28.37 -13.25 7.18
C PRO A 70 -26.85 -13.39 7.03
N ASP A 71 -26.32 -14.58 7.28
CA ASP A 71 -24.87 -14.81 7.27
C ASP A 71 -24.31 -14.89 5.84
N ASP A 72 -25.18 -15.05 4.83
CA ASP A 72 -24.82 -15.07 3.41
C ASP A 72 -24.93 -13.70 2.73
N VAL A 73 -25.45 -12.68 3.42
CA VAL A 73 -25.65 -11.33 2.83
C VAL A 73 -24.34 -10.69 2.40
N GLY A 74 -23.32 -10.75 3.25
CA GLY A 74 -22.00 -10.20 2.97
C GLY A 74 -20.96 -10.71 3.96
N PRO A 75 -20.67 -12.02 3.96
CA PRO A 75 -19.70 -12.62 4.87
C PRO A 75 -18.29 -12.05 4.64
N ILE A 76 -17.43 -12.14 5.65
CA ILE A 76 -16.03 -11.66 5.55
C ILE A 76 -15.24 -12.32 4.42
N SER A 77 -15.57 -13.55 4.04
CA SER A 77 -14.99 -14.22 2.85
C SER A 77 -15.23 -13.46 1.54
N VAL A 78 -16.25 -12.58 1.49
CA VAL A 78 -16.54 -11.68 0.36
C VAL A 78 -16.06 -10.25 0.66
N GLN A 79 -16.33 -9.74 1.87
CA GLN A 79 -16.07 -8.34 2.22
C GLN A 79 -14.60 -7.99 2.48
N ALA A 80 -13.77 -8.96 2.84
CA ALA A 80 -12.34 -8.70 2.98
C ALA A 80 -11.62 -8.69 1.61
N PRO A 81 -11.86 -9.65 0.69
CA PRO A 81 -11.24 -9.60 -0.64
C PRO A 81 -11.70 -8.47 -1.54
N ASN A 82 -12.91 -7.94 -1.32
CA ASN A 82 -13.42 -6.79 -2.09
C ASN A 82 -13.02 -5.43 -1.50
N GLY A 83 -12.25 -5.38 -0.41
CA GLY A 83 -11.70 -4.14 0.15
C GLY A 83 -12.59 -3.39 1.14
N VAL A 84 -13.76 -3.91 1.52
CA VAL A 84 -14.61 -3.29 2.54
C VAL A 84 -13.96 -3.32 3.91
N VAL A 85 -13.34 -4.43 4.31
CA VAL A 85 -12.77 -4.61 5.66
C VAL A 85 -11.26 -4.36 5.66
N ASP A 86 -10.79 -3.55 6.62
CA ASP A 86 -9.37 -3.21 6.77
C ASP A 86 -8.61 -4.24 7.62
N VAL A 87 -9.18 -4.73 8.72
CA VAL A 87 -8.56 -5.77 9.55
C VAL A 87 -9.57 -6.85 9.90
N VAL A 88 -9.22 -8.11 9.63
CA VAL A 88 -10.00 -9.28 10.04
C VAL A 88 -9.35 -9.92 11.25
N VAL A 89 -10.13 -10.21 12.28
CA VAL A 89 -9.67 -10.78 13.54
C VAL A 89 -10.51 -12.01 13.94
N PRO A 90 -9.98 -12.93 14.75
CA PRO A 90 -10.72 -14.15 15.09
C PRO A 90 -11.93 -13.90 16.01
N ASP A 91 -11.84 -12.93 16.93
CA ASP A 91 -12.85 -12.70 17.95
C ASP A 91 -12.87 -11.25 18.47
N GLU A 92 -13.80 -10.97 19.40
CA GLU A 92 -13.99 -9.65 20.00
C GLU A 92 -12.78 -9.20 20.85
N THR A 93 -12.09 -10.13 21.52
CA THR A 93 -10.91 -9.80 22.33
C THR A 93 -9.80 -9.28 21.42
N ALA A 94 -9.56 -9.98 20.31
CA ALA A 94 -8.61 -9.55 19.28
C ALA A 94 -9.05 -8.23 18.63
N ALA A 95 -10.36 -8.04 18.38
CA ALA A 95 -10.88 -6.79 17.83
C ALA A 95 -10.59 -5.59 18.74
N VAL A 96 -10.79 -5.73 20.05
CA VAL A 96 -10.48 -4.68 21.04
C VAL A 96 -8.97 -4.39 21.09
N ALA A 97 -8.13 -5.43 21.04
CA ALA A 97 -6.68 -5.26 21.03
C ALA A 97 -6.21 -4.46 19.80
N VAL A 98 -6.66 -4.85 18.60
CA VAL A 98 -6.34 -4.15 17.36
C VAL A 98 -6.89 -2.73 17.36
N ALA A 99 -8.14 -2.51 17.80
CA ALA A 99 -8.72 -1.17 17.85
C ALA A 99 -7.93 -0.22 18.77
N LYS A 100 -7.43 -0.71 19.92
CA LYS A 100 -6.54 0.07 20.80
C LYS A 100 -5.22 0.42 20.12
N GLN A 101 -4.63 -0.53 19.40
CA GLN A 101 -3.39 -0.31 18.65
C GLN A 101 -3.60 0.72 17.54
N LEU A 102 -4.68 0.59 16.77
CA LEU A 102 -5.07 1.54 15.72
C LEU A 102 -5.25 2.96 16.28
N LEU A 103 -6.00 3.11 17.39
CA LEU A 103 -6.14 4.39 18.08
C LEU A 103 -4.79 4.96 18.55
N GLY A 104 -3.85 4.08 18.92
CA GLY A 104 -2.51 4.46 19.35
C GLY A 104 -1.73 5.24 18.28
N TYR A 105 -1.84 4.88 17.00
CA TYR A 105 -1.11 5.57 15.92
C TYR A 105 -1.53 7.05 15.78
N PHE A 106 -2.78 7.38 16.11
CA PHE A 106 -3.30 8.75 15.98
C PHE A 106 -3.04 9.64 17.19
N ARG A 107 -2.39 9.12 18.24
CA ARG A 107 -1.99 9.89 19.44
C ARG A 107 -0.62 10.57 19.30
N GLY A 108 0.08 10.31 18.21
CA GLY A 108 1.42 10.83 17.95
C GLY A 108 2.56 9.91 18.42
N PRO A 109 3.79 10.43 18.50
CA PRO A 109 4.97 9.69 18.95
C PRO A 109 4.81 9.12 20.37
N SER A 110 5.36 7.93 20.58
CA SER A 110 5.49 7.28 21.88
C SER A 110 6.96 7.02 22.19
N THR A 111 7.26 6.44 23.36
CA THR A 111 8.57 5.86 23.62
C THR A 111 8.90 4.82 22.53
N PRO A 112 10.13 4.82 21.98
CA PRO A 112 10.58 3.78 21.05
C PRO A 112 10.46 2.38 21.67
N GLY A 113 9.97 1.42 20.87
CA GLY A 113 9.94 0.01 21.27
C GLY A 113 11.27 -0.70 21.09
N THR A 114 11.29 -2.00 21.41
CA THR A 114 12.39 -2.90 21.05
C THR A 114 12.51 -2.98 19.52
N VAL A 115 13.72 -3.27 19.03
CA VAL A 115 14.02 -3.30 17.59
C VAL A 115 14.75 -4.61 17.28
N ALA A 116 14.35 -5.27 16.18
CA ALA A 116 15.02 -6.46 15.68
C ALA A 116 16.44 -6.16 15.17
N ASP A 117 17.28 -7.19 15.01
CA ASP A 117 18.59 -7.02 14.38
C ASP A 117 18.44 -6.59 12.90
N GLN A 118 18.80 -5.35 12.61
CA GLN A 118 18.71 -4.78 11.26
C GLN A 118 19.68 -5.44 10.27
N SER A 119 20.74 -6.12 10.74
CA SER A 119 21.70 -6.81 9.88
C SER A 119 21.04 -7.91 9.03
N ALA A 120 19.92 -8.47 9.51
CA ALA A 120 19.14 -9.47 8.79
C ALA A 120 18.59 -8.96 7.45
N LEU A 121 18.32 -7.65 7.32
CA LEU A 121 17.78 -7.02 6.11
C LEU A 121 18.64 -7.27 4.86
N ARG A 122 19.97 -7.40 5.04
CA ARG A 122 20.95 -7.66 3.96
C ARG A 122 20.67 -8.93 3.16
N THR A 123 19.92 -9.87 3.73
CA THR A 123 19.65 -11.19 3.12
C THR A 123 18.18 -11.45 2.83
N MET A 124 17.27 -10.54 3.22
CA MET A 124 15.83 -10.74 3.06
C MET A 124 15.35 -10.61 1.60
N VAL A 125 16.09 -9.86 0.78
CA VAL A 125 15.88 -9.79 -0.68
C VAL A 125 16.83 -10.79 -1.35
N PRO A 126 16.31 -11.81 -2.06
CA PRO A 126 17.17 -12.78 -2.74
C PRO A 126 17.99 -12.16 -3.87
N GLU A 127 19.26 -12.56 -3.98
CA GLU A 127 20.17 -12.13 -5.07
C GLU A 127 19.64 -12.52 -6.46
N ARG A 128 18.93 -13.65 -6.56
CA ARG A 128 18.30 -14.08 -7.83
C ARG A 128 17.16 -13.12 -8.19
N ALA A 129 17.35 -12.31 -9.23
CA ALA A 129 16.43 -11.25 -9.64
C ALA A 129 14.95 -11.67 -9.82
N ARG A 130 14.69 -12.91 -10.27
CA ARG A 130 13.33 -13.43 -10.50
C ARG A 130 12.72 -14.15 -9.27
N ARG A 131 13.45 -14.29 -8.17
CA ARG A 131 12.95 -14.97 -6.96
C ARG A 131 12.11 -13.98 -6.14
N ALA A 132 10.82 -14.31 -5.97
CA ALA A 132 9.94 -13.57 -5.08
C ALA A 132 10.30 -13.80 -3.60
N TYR A 133 9.90 -12.87 -2.74
CA TYR A 133 10.11 -12.90 -1.29
C TYR A 133 8.94 -12.27 -0.54
N HIS A 134 8.87 -12.50 0.76
CA HIS A 134 7.85 -11.90 1.62
C HIS A 134 8.31 -10.53 2.10
N VAL A 135 7.55 -9.48 1.81
CA VAL A 135 7.90 -8.12 2.24
C VAL A 135 7.47 -7.81 3.69
N GLY A 136 6.51 -8.55 4.24
CA GLY A 136 6.06 -8.42 5.64
C GLY A 136 7.21 -8.46 6.67
N PRO A 137 8.09 -9.48 6.63
CA PRO A 137 9.26 -9.53 7.51
C PRO A 137 10.21 -8.33 7.39
N ILE A 138 10.33 -7.70 6.22
CA ILE A 138 11.13 -6.47 6.05
C ILE A 138 10.45 -5.31 6.80
N ILE A 139 9.12 -5.18 6.64
CA ILE A 139 8.32 -4.15 7.35
C ILE A 139 8.44 -4.33 8.87
N GLU A 140 8.29 -5.56 9.36
CA GLU A 140 8.39 -5.89 10.78
C GLU A 140 9.80 -5.64 11.34
N THR A 141 10.84 -5.97 10.57
CA THR A 141 12.23 -5.73 10.98
C THR A 141 12.54 -4.25 11.05
N LEU A 142 12.03 -3.45 10.11
CA LEU A 142 12.21 -1.99 10.11
C LEU A 142 11.42 -1.30 11.23
N ALA A 143 10.30 -1.88 11.67
CA ALA A 143 9.42 -1.30 12.68
C ALA A 143 9.86 -1.59 14.12
N ASP A 144 9.27 -0.89 15.08
CA ASP A 144 9.34 -1.25 16.48
C ASP A 144 8.61 -2.60 16.67
N GLU A 145 9.18 -3.51 17.46
CA GLU A 145 8.63 -4.86 17.66
C GLU A 145 7.18 -4.80 18.15
N GLY A 146 6.30 -5.61 17.53
CA GLY A 146 4.88 -5.67 17.86
C GLY A 146 4.07 -4.43 17.46
N SER A 147 4.67 -3.45 16.79
CA SER A 147 3.99 -2.20 16.43
C SER A 147 3.28 -2.22 15.08
N VAL A 148 3.41 -3.29 14.28
CA VAL A 148 2.83 -3.34 12.93
C VAL A 148 1.36 -3.80 12.98
N THR A 149 0.49 -3.09 12.28
CA THR A 149 -0.86 -3.55 11.91
C THR A 149 -1.00 -3.51 10.40
N PHE A 150 -1.03 -4.68 9.77
CA PHE A 150 -1.31 -4.79 8.34
C PHE A 150 -2.78 -4.46 8.05
N LEU A 151 -3.01 -3.75 6.94
CA LEU A 151 -4.32 -3.27 6.52
C LEU A 151 -4.70 -3.86 5.16
N ARG A 152 -5.99 -4.19 5.01
CA ARG A 152 -6.62 -4.73 3.80
C ARG A 152 -5.82 -5.88 3.19
N GLU A 153 -5.28 -6.80 3.99
CA GLU A 153 -4.39 -7.88 3.51
C GLU A 153 -5.01 -8.75 2.41
N ARG A 154 -6.34 -8.93 2.46
CA ARG A 154 -7.08 -9.75 1.49
C ARG A 154 -7.48 -9.00 0.21
N PHE A 155 -7.34 -7.67 0.16
CA PHE A 155 -7.65 -6.83 -1.01
C PHE A 155 -6.37 -6.29 -1.64
N ALA A 156 -6.21 -6.46 -2.96
CA ALA A 156 -4.99 -6.11 -3.70
C ALA A 156 -3.69 -6.60 -3.01
N PRO A 157 -3.53 -7.91 -2.77
CA PRO A 157 -2.42 -8.46 -1.98
C PRO A 157 -1.04 -8.26 -2.60
N GLU A 158 -0.95 -7.85 -3.87
CA GLU A 158 0.26 -7.39 -4.56
C GLU A 158 0.82 -6.07 -3.99
N LEU A 159 0.03 -5.32 -3.22
CA LEU A 159 0.46 -4.15 -2.48
C LEU A 159 0.10 -4.29 -0.99
N VAL A 160 1.12 -4.33 -0.15
CA VAL A 160 0.98 -4.34 1.29
C VAL A 160 0.85 -2.91 1.80
N THR A 161 -0.12 -2.70 2.67
CA THR A 161 -0.32 -1.45 3.42
C THR A 161 -0.33 -1.76 4.90
N ALA A 162 0.29 -0.92 5.71
CA ALA A 162 0.30 -1.09 7.16
C ALA A 162 0.36 0.26 7.89
N LEU A 163 -0.02 0.27 9.16
CA LEU A 163 0.42 1.26 10.14
C LEU A 163 1.46 0.61 11.04
N ALA A 164 2.51 1.34 11.38
CA ALA A 164 3.61 0.85 12.21
C ALA A 164 4.20 1.97 13.06
N ARG A 165 5.20 1.64 13.89
CA ARG A 165 6.08 2.64 14.51
C ARG A 165 7.51 2.46 14.07
N ILE A 166 8.21 3.57 13.86
CA ILE A 166 9.66 3.61 13.71
C ILE A 166 10.18 4.64 14.70
N ASP A 167 10.99 4.19 15.64
CA ASP A 167 11.52 5.02 16.73
C ASP A 167 10.38 5.69 17.53
N GLY A 168 9.35 4.91 17.85
CA GLY A 168 8.15 5.37 18.56
C GLY A 168 7.20 6.24 17.72
N ARG A 169 7.58 6.66 16.50
CA ARG A 169 6.78 7.53 15.63
C ARG A 169 5.82 6.70 14.76
N PRO A 170 4.51 6.98 14.77
CA PRO A 170 3.56 6.35 13.86
C PRO A 170 3.91 6.64 12.40
N VAL A 171 3.91 5.62 11.56
CA VAL A 171 4.13 5.71 10.11
C VAL A 171 3.07 4.92 9.36
N GLY A 172 2.67 5.39 8.18
CA GLY A 172 2.03 4.56 7.18
C GLY A 172 3.08 3.86 6.32
N VAL A 173 2.84 2.62 5.93
CA VAL A 173 3.78 1.84 5.10
C VAL A 173 3.10 1.37 3.83
N LEU A 174 3.72 1.63 2.68
CA LEU A 174 3.40 1.03 1.38
C LEU A 174 4.52 0.05 1.00
N ALA A 175 4.20 -1.14 0.50
CA ALA A 175 5.23 -2.05 0.00
C ALA A 175 4.72 -2.97 -1.12
N ASN A 176 5.52 -3.13 -2.17
CA ASN A 176 5.19 -4.09 -3.24
C ASN A 176 5.41 -5.53 -2.76
N ASN A 177 4.41 -6.40 -2.93
CA ASN A 177 4.52 -7.83 -2.64
C ASN A 177 4.83 -8.61 -3.91
N THR A 178 6.08 -9.00 -4.07
CA THR A 178 6.56 -9.69 -5.28
C THR A 178 5.98 -11.09 -5.48
N ARG A 179 5.32 -11.68 -4.48
CA ARG A 179 4.68 -13.00 -4.57
C ARG A 179 3.34 -12.97 -5.31
N VAL A 180 2.75 -11.79 -5.50
CA VAL A 180 1.48 -11.62 -6.22
C VAL A 180 1.66 -10.60 -7.33
N MET A 181 1.31 -10.96 -8.57
CA MET A 181 1.47 -10.10 -9.76
C MET A 181 2.87 -9.48 -9.90
N ALA A 182 3.89 -10.17 -9.38
CA ALA A 182 5.26 -9.68 -9.28
C ALA A 182 5.39 -8.29 -8.62
N GLY A 183 4.44 -7.85 -7.79
CA GLY A 183 4.43 -6.53 -7.15
C GLY A 183 4.03 -5.36 -8.06
N ALA A 184 3.44 -5.63 -9.23
CA ALA A 184 2.94 -4.61 -10.14
C ALA A 184 1.79 -3.80 -9.51
N ILE A 185 1.64 -2.53 -9.90
CA ILE A 185 0.51 -1.72 -9.46
C ILE A 185 -0.71 -2.00 -10.35
N THR A 186 -1.70 -2.71 -9.80
CA THR A 186 -3.01 -2.91 -10.43
C THR A 186 -3.95 -1.75 -10.12
N ALA A 187 -5.16 -1.77 -10.70
CA ALA A 187 -6.18 -0.79 -10.41
C ALA A 187 -6.64 -0.85 -8.93
N ASN A 188 -6.80 -2.05 -8.36
CA ASN A 188 -7.12 -2.22 -6.94
C ASN A 188 -5.95 -1.79 -6.03
N ALA A 189 -4.71 -2.11 -6.40
CA ALA A 189 -3.53 -1.67 -5.65
C ALA A 189 -3.40 -0.14 -5.63
N ALA A 190 -3.67 0.53 -6.75
CA ALA A 190 -3.64 1.98 -6.82
C ALA A 190 -4.68 2.64 -5.90
N ASP A 191 -5.92 2.11 -5.88
CA ASP A 191 -6.95 2.60 -4.96
C ASP A 191 -6.55 2.38 -3.49
N LYS A 192 -6.06 1.16 -3.16
CA LYS A 192 -5.58 0.82 -1.82
C LYS A 192 -4.46 1.74 -1.34
N ALA A 193 -3.48 2.00 -2.21
CA ALA A 193 -2.38 2.93 -1.94
C ALA A 193 -2.89 4.36 -1.72
N ALA A 194 -3.72 4.85 -2.65
CA ALA A 194 -4.25 6.20 -2.61
C ALA A 194 -5.03 6.46 -1.32
N ARG A 195 -5.86 5.52 -0.87
CA ARG A 195 -6.59 5.64 0.40
C ARG A 195 -5.66 5.69 1.60
N LEU A 196 -4.61 4.87 1.65
CA LEU A 196 -3.63 4.94 2.75
C LEU A 196 -2.94 6.30 2.79
N LEU A 197 -2.50 6.82 1.64
CA LEU A 197 -1.88 8.15 1.57
C LEU A 197 -2.83 9.24 2.09
N GLN A 198 -4.11 9.18 1.72
CA GLN A 198 -5.11 10.12 2.22
C GLN A 198 -5.36 10.00 3.72
N LEU A 199 -5.39 8.77 4.26
CA LEU A 199 -5.51 8.53 5.70
C LEU A 199 -4.31 9.13 6.45
N CYS A 200 -3.10 8.89 5.95
CA CYS A 200 -1.87 9.40 6.54
C CYS A 200 -1.83 10.94 6.48
N ASP A 201 -2.17 11.53 5.33
CA ASP A 201 -2.22 12.97 5.12
C ASP A 201 -3.26 13.67 6.03
N ALA A 202 -4.43 13.07 6.19
CA ALA A 202 -5.52 13.62 7.03
C ALA A 202 -5.14 13.64 8.51
N TYR A 203 -4.39 12.65 8.99
CA TYR A 203 -4.05 12.53 10.41
C TYR A 203 -2.61 12.90 10.74
N GLY A 204 -1.80 13.28 9.76
CA GLY A 204 -0.44 13.77 9.97
C GLY A 204 0.59 12.66 10.17
N LEU A 205 0.37 11.47 9.58
CA LEU A 205 1.32 10.37 9.65
C LEU A 205 2.30 10.46 8.48
N PRO A 206 3.63 10.41 8.72
CA PRO A 206 4.60 10.21 7.66
C PRO A 206 4.41 8.85 6.99
N VAL A 207 4.87 8.74 5.74
CA VAL A 207 4.76 7.53 4.92
C VAL A 207 6.14 6.98 4.59
N VAL A 208 6.30 5.67 4.71
CA VAL A 208 7.47 4.92 4.24
C VAL A 208 7.03 4.04 3.07
N SER A 209 7.68 4.21 1.92
CA SER A 209 7.39 3.46 0.71
C SER A 209 8.53 2.51 0.37
N LEU A 210 8.27 1.20 0.45
CA LEU A 210 9.23 0.13 0.16
C LEU A 210 9.01 -0.41 -1.26
N VAL A 211 9.89 -0.03 -2.17
CA VAL A 211 9.66 -0.20 -3.62
C VAL A 211 10.38 -1.44 -4.14
N ASP A 212 9.60 -2.42 -4.61
CA ASP A 212 10.06 -3.50 -5.49
C ASP A 212 9.03 -3.69 -6.61
N CYS A 213 8.95 -2.68 -7.49
CA CYS A 213 7.87 -2.49 -8.45
C CYS A 213 8.35 -2.66 -9.91
N PRO A 214 7.72 -3.55 -10.70
CA PRO A 214 7.96 -3.65 -12.13
C PRO A 214 7.24 -2.58 -12.98
N GLY A 215 6.45 -1.71 -12.36
CA GLY A 215 5.59 -0.72 -13.03
C GLY A 215 4.11 -0.97 -12.75
N TYR A 216 3.25 -0.24 -13.46
CA TYR A 216 1.83 -0.56 -13.52
C TYR A 216 1.60 -1.89 -14.24
N MET A 217 0.51 -2.57 -13.89
CA MET A 217 0.00 -3.67 -14.71
C MET A 217 -0.35 -3.16 -16.11
N VAL A 218 -0.30 -4.03 -17.12
CA VAL A 218 -0.59 -3.64 -18.51
C VAL A 218 -1.44 -4.70 -19.21
N GLY A 219 -2.04 -4.33 -20.32
CA GLY A 219 -2.79 -5.21 -21.21
C GLY A 219 -4.30 -5.05 -21.09
N PRO A 220 -5.07 -5.55 -22.07
CA PRO A 220 -6.51 -5.25 -22.19
C PRO A 220 -7.34 -5.59 -20.95
N ALA A 221 -6.98 -6.65 -20.21
CA ALA A 221 -7.65 -7.03 -18.97
C ALA A 221 -7.48 -5.98 -17.87
N ALA A 222 -6.27 -5.43 -17.71
CA ALA A 222 -6.02 -4.37 -16.74
C ALA A 222 -6.74 -3.08 -17.15
N GLU A 223 -6.77 -2.77 -18.45
CA GLU A 223 -7.49 -1.59 -18.95
C GLU A 223 -9.02 -1.69 -18.75
N ALA A 224 -9.58 -2.90 -18.83
CA ALA A 224 -11.00 -3.15 -18.53
C ALA A 224 -11.36 -2.85 -17.06
N GLU A 225 -10.39 -2.86 -16.14
CA GLU A 225 -10.57 -2.45 -14.74
C GLU A 225 -10.46 -0.93 -14.54
N ALA A 226 -10.44 -0.14 -15.61
CA ALA A 226 -10.24 1.31 -15.60
C ALA A 226 -8.89 1.75 -15.00
N LEU A 227 -7.83 0.99 -15.29
CA LEU A 227 -6.48 1.24 -14.77
C LEU A 227 -6.01 2.68 -14.99
N VAL A 228 -6.25 3.30 -16.16
CA VAL A 228 -5.84 4.69 -16.41
C VAL A 228 -6.35 5.64 -15.31
N ARG A 229 -7.63 5.56 -14.93
CA ARG A 229 -8.21 6.45 -13.91
C ARG A 229 -7.82 6.04 -12.50
N ARG A 230 -7.84 4.74 -12.20
CA ARG A 230 -7.58 4.23 -10.85
C ARG A 230 -6.08 4.30 -10.51
N GLY A 231 -5.21 3.99 -11.46
CA GLY A 231 -3.77 4.26 -11.38
C GLY A 231 -3.46 5.73 -11.14
N SER A 232 -4.14 6.64 -11.87
CA SER A 232 -3.98 8.09 -11.65
C SER A 232 -4.36 8.56 -10.24
N ARG A 233 -5.24 7.84 -9.51
CA ARG A 233 -5.58 8.19 -8.12
C ARG A 233 -4.36 8.14 -7.21
N LEU A 234 -3.46 7.17 -7.40
CA LEU A 234 -2.22 7.08 -6.61
C LEU A 234 -1.33 8.30 -6.86
N LEU A 235 -1.15 8.71 -8.11
CA LEU A 235 -0.37 9.90 -8.46
C LEU A 235 -0.99 11.18 -7.88
N ILE A 236 -2.31 11.34 -7.97
CA ILE A 236 -3.01 12.50 -7.39
C ILE A 236 -2.89 12.51 -5.86
N ALA A 237 -3.02 11.34 -5.22
CA ALA A 237 -2.87 11.24 -3.77
C ALA A 237 -1.43 11.51 -3.32
N GLY A 238 -0.44 11.03 -4.07
CA GLY A 238 0.99 11.31 -3.86
C GLY A 238 1.32 12.78 -3.99
N ALA A 239 0.92 13.43 -5.10
CA ALA A 239 1.16 14.85 -5.33
C ALA A 239 0.43 15.78 -4.34
N ALA A 240 -0.65 15.30 -3.70
CA ALA A 240 -1.39 16.02 -2.68
C ALA A 240 -0.91 15.73 -1.24
N LEU A 241 0.03 14.80 -1.06
CA LEU A 241 0.56 14.40 0.23
C LEU A 241 1.39 15.54 0.84
N ARG A 242 1.11 15.92 2.08
CA ARG A 242 1.86 16.98 2.78
C ARG A 242 2.62 16.45 3.98
N THR A 243 2.37 15.21 4.38
CA THR A 243 3.17 14.54 5.39
C THR A 243 4.47 14.04 4.75
N PRO A 244 5.56 13.93 5.53
CA PRO A 244 6.82 13.40 5.01
C PRO A 244 6.66 12.03 4.34
N LEU A 245 7.26 11.87 3.17
CA LEU A 245 7.40 10.59 2.48
C LEU A 245 8.89 10.22 2.44
N VAL A 246 9.23 8.98 2.78
CA VAL A 246 10.56 8.40 2.58
C VAL A 246 10.42 7.17 1.69
N ALA A 247 11.19 7.08 0.62
CA ALA A 247 11.18 5.96 -0.30
C ALA A 247 12.47 5.13 -0.20
N VAL A 248 12.32 3.81 -0.17
CA VAL A 248 13.41 2.84 -0.14
C VAL A 248 13.22 1.86 -1.29
N ILE A 249 14.05 1.92 -2.31
CA ILE A 249 14.03 0.97 -3.42
C ILE A 249 14.77 -0.30 -3.00
N LEU A 250 14.00 -1.35 -2.71
CA LEU A 250 14.51 -2.63 -2.24
C LEU A 250 15.19 -3.43 -3.36
N ARG A 251 14.60 -3.40 -4.57
CA ARG A 251 15.14 -4.12 -5.74
C ARG A 251 14.73 -3.50 -7.07
N ARG A 252 13.46 -3.61 -7.51
CA ARG A 252 13.03 -3.05 -8.80
C ARG A 252 12.43 -1.66 -8.62
N GLY A 253 12.92 -0.69 -9.36
CA GLY A 253 12.34 0.65 -9.49
C GLY A 253 12.01 0.98 -10.94
N TYR A 254 10.95 0.39 -11.50
CA TYR A 254 10.63 0.55 -12.92
C TYR A 254 9.41 1.43 -13.22
N GLY A 255 9.63 2.36 -14.16
CA GLY A 255 8.61 3.15 -14.86
C GLY A 255 7.65 3.91 -13.95
N LEU A 256 6.47 4.21 -14.51
CA LEU A 256 5.44 5.01 -13.85
C LEU A 256 4.94 4.40 -12.52
N GLY A 257 5.04 3.07 -12.35
CA GLY A 257 4.64 2.42 -11.10
C GLY A 257 5.59 2.74 -9.96
N ALA A 258 6.91 2.72 -10.19
CA ALA A 258 7.89 3.13 -9.19
C ALA A 258 7.78 4.62 -8.85
N GLN A 259 7.56 5.47 -9.86
CA GLN A 259 7.30 6.90 -9.63
C GLN A 259 6.04 7.11 -8.79
N ALA A 260 4.96 6.39 -9.07
CA ALA A 260 3.72 6.48 -8.29
C ALA A 260 3.90 6.01 -6.83
N MET A 261 4.71 4.97 -6.59
CA MET A 261 5.10 4.55 -5.24
C MET A 261 5.92 5.61 -4.48
N CYS A 262 6.59 6.51 -5.19
CA CYS A 262 7.39 7.60 -4.63
C CYS A 262 6.63 8.93 -4.58
N GLY A 263 5.31 8.94 -4.76
CA GLY A 263 4.52 10.18 -4.71
C GLY A 263 4.44 10.95 -6.03
N GLY A 264 5.02 10.43 -7.11
CA GLY A 264 4.95 11.00 -8.46
C GLY A 264 6.30 11.08 -9.16
N SER A 265 7.40 11.19 -8.39
CA SER A 265 8.78 11.22 -8.86
C SER A 265 9.71 10.67 -7.77
N LEU A 266 10.93 10.29 -8.13
CA LEU A 266 11.95 9.91 -7.15
C LEU A 266 12.44 11.11 -6.30
N HIS A 267 12.07 12.34 -6.67
CA HIS A 267 12.40 13.58 -5.95
C HIS A 267 11.26 14.16 -5.10
N GLU A 268 10.06 13.56 -5.13
CA GLU A 268 8.97 13.99 -4.23
C GLU A 268 9.19 13.56 -2.76
N PRO A 269 9.75 12.37 -2.45
CA PRO A 269 10.08 12.01 -1.08
C PRO A 269 11.13 12.96 -0.49
N LEU A 270 11.11 13.14 0.83
CA LEU A 270 12.18 13.84 1.56
C LEU A 270 13.53 13.11 1.45
N LEU A 271 13.47 11.80 1.22
CA LEU A 271 14.62 10.94 1.03
C LEU A 271 14.19 9.76 0.17
N THR A 272 14.95 9.53 -0.90
CA THR A 272 14.85 8.36 -1.77
C THR A 272 16.19 7.65 -1.80
N VAL A 273 16.25 6.48 -1.19
CA VAL A 273 17.47 5.65 -1.16
C VAL A 273 17.21 4.29 -1.79
N ALA A 274 18.27 3.61 -2.19
CA ALA A 274 18.20 2.27 -2.75
C ALA A 274 19.09 1.29 -1.99
N TRP A 275 18.68 0.02 -1.96
CA TRP A 275 19.56 -1.06 -1.54
C TRP A 275 20.56 -1.42 -2.65
N PRO A 276 21.73 -2.02 -2.36
CA PRO A 276 22.81 -2.17 -3.33
C PRO A 276 22.46 -3.05 -4.54
N GLY A 277 21.57 -4.03 -4.34
CA GLY A 277 21.08 -4.91 -5.40
C GLY A 277 19.96 -4.31 -6.27
N ALA A 278 19.57 -3.06 -6.01
CA ALA A 278 18.48 -2.43 -6.72
C ALA A 278 18.87 -1.98 -8.13
N HIS A 279 17.87 -1.96 -9.00
CA HIS A 279 18.00 -1.52 -10.37
C HIS A 279 16.76 -0.77 -10.84
N LEU A 280 16.99 0.33 -11.56
CA LEU A 280 15.98 1.30 -11.96
C LEU A 280 15.96 1.46 -13.48
N GLY A 281 14.80 1.85 -14.02
CA GLY A 281 14.68 2.12 -15.45
C GLY A 281 13.29 2.51 -15.89
N PRO A 282 13.12 2.97 -17.14
CA PRO A 282 11.84 3.47 -17.64
C PRO A 282 10.77 2.37 -17.79
N MET A 283 11.19 1.11 -17.94
CA MET A 283 10.35 -0.07 -18.02
C MET A 283 11.17 -1.31 -17.64
N GLY A 284 10.53 -2.48 -17.55
CA GLY A 284 11.24 -3.74 -17.33
C GLY A 284 12.31 -3.99 -18.42
N LEU A 285 13.54 -4.27 -18.01
CA LEU A 285 14.70 -4.36 -18.91
C LEU A 285 14.53 -5.38 -20.04
N GLU A 286 13.97 -6.55 -19.76
CA GLU A 286 13.73 -7.57 -20.79
C GLU A 286 12.77 -7.06 -21.87
N GLY A 287 11.72 -6.34 -21.47
CA GLY A 287 10.79 -5.71 -22.40
C GLY A 287 11.46 -4.63 -23.25
N ALA A 288 12.31 -3.81 -22.63
CA ALA A 288 13.10 -2.78 -23.33
C ALA A 288 14.05 -3.41 -24.36
N VAL A 289 14.74 -4.49 -23.99
CA VAL A 289 15.64 -5.24 -24.88
C VAL A 289 14.88 -5.83 -26.07
N ARG A 290 13.75 -6.51 -25.82
CA ARG A 290 12.93 -7.09 -26.90
C ARG A 290 12.42 -6.03 -27.87
N LEU A 291 12.03 -4.86 -27.36
CA LEU A 291 11.56 -3.76 -28.19
C LEU A 291 12.69 -3.12 -28.99
N GLY A 292 13.81 -2.79 -28.34
CA GLY A 292 14.95 -2.11 -28.96
C GLY A 292 15.68 -2.98 -29.98
N MET A 293 15.79 -4.28 -29.72
CA MET A 293 16.48 -5.25 -30.57
C MET A 293 15.53 -6.05 -31.46
N ARG A 294 14.26 -5.63 -31.64
CA ARG A 294 13.24 -6.41 -32.35
C ARG A 294 13.72 -6.99 -33.69
N LYS A 295 14.33 -6.14 -34.53
CA LYS A 295 14.83 -6.55 -35.85
C LYS A 295 15.96 -7.59 -35.77
N GLU A 296 16.87 -7.45 -34.81
CA GLU A 296 17.99 -8.38 -34.61
C GLU A 296 17.48 -9.72 -34.08
N LEU A 297 16.52 -9.70 -33.15
CA LEU A 297 15.93 -10.90 -32.57
C LEU A 297 15.08 -11.66 -33.60
N GLU A 298 14.29 -10.96 -34.42
CA GLU A 298 13.51 -11.56 -35.52
C GLU A 298 14.40 -12.22 -36.59
N ALA A 299 15.64 -11.75 -36.76
CA ALA A 299 16.60 -12.34 -37.69
C ALA A 299 17.22 -13.65 -37.16
N ILE A 300 17.12 -13.95 -35.86
CA ILE A 300 17.59 -15.21 -35.28
C ILE A 300 16.49 -16.26 -35.48
N ALA A 301 16.72 -17.24 -36.37
CA ALA A 301 15.73 -18.27 -36.68
C ALA A 301 15.49 -19.26 -35.53
N ASP A 302 16.54 -19.58 -34.76
CA ASP A 302 16.47 -20.50 -33.63
C ASP A 302 15.93 -19.80 -32.38
N ASP A 303 14.83 -20.30 -31.83
CA ASP A 303 14.16 -19.68 -30.68
C ASP A 303 15.03 -19.73 -29.41
N ASP A 304 15.79 -20.81 -29.20
CA ASP A 304 16.70 -20.93 -28.04
C ASP A 304 17.85 -19.93 -28.12
N ALA A 305 18.47 -19.77 -29.29
CA ALA A 305 19.47 -18.75 -29.54
C ALA A 305 18.90 -17.33 -29.37
N ARG A 306 17.64 -17.09 -29.81
CA ARG A 306 16.98 -15.78 -29.64
C ARG A 306 16.77 -15.46 -28.16
N GLU A 307 16.26 -16.42 -27.39
CA GLU A 307 16.06 -16.25 -25.94
C GLU A 307 17.38 -16.11 -25.18
N GLN A 308 18.42 -16.82 -25.60
CA GLN A 308 19.76 -16.64 -25.05
C GLN A 308 20.28 -15.22 -25.31
N ARG A 309 20.10 -14.70 -26.53
CA ARG A 309 20.48 -13.32 -26.87
C ARG A 309 19.72 -12.28 -26.04
N VAL A 310 18.43 -12.50 -25.79
CA VAL A 310 17.63 -11.64 -24.90
C VAL A 310 18.18 -11.66 -23.49
N ARG A 311 18.51 -12.84 -22.94
CA ARG A 311 19.12 -12.96 -21.59
C ARG A 311 20.43 -12.19 -21.48
N GLU A 312 21.33 -12.35 -22.46
CA GLU A 312 22.63 -11.66 -22.49
C GLU A 312 22.47 -10.14 -22.58
N ALA A 313 21.64 -9.66 -23.50
CA ALA A 313 21.38 -8.23 -23.65
C ALA A 313 20.69 -7.63 -22.42
N THR A 314 19.80 -8.38 -21.77
CA THR A 314 19.15 -7.96 -20.51
C THR A 314 20.16 -7.86 -19.37
N ALA A 315 21.06 -8.84 -19.24
CA ALA A 315 22.13 -8.79 -18.24
C ALA A 315 23.07 -7.59 -18.48
N ALA A 316 23.43 -7.32 -19.73
CA ALA A 316 24.22 -6.14 -20.09
C ALA A 316 23.48 -4.82 -19.79
N ALA A 317 22.19 -4.74 -20.06
CA ALA A 317 21.38 -3.56 -19.73
C ALA A 317 21.26 -3.35 -18.21
N GLN A 318 21.25 -4.44 -17.43
CA GLN A 318 21.20 -4.38 -15.98
C GLN A 318 22.43 -3.71 -15.36
N GLU A 319 23.61 -3.83 -15.99
CA GLU A 319 24.83 -3.13 -15.56
C GLU A 319 24.66 -1.60 -15.59
N ASN A 320 23.91 -1.08 -16.57
CA ASN A 320 23.58 0.35 -16.65
C ASN A 320 22.46 0.74 -15.68
N ALA A 321 21.55 -0.18 -15.37
CA ALA A 321 20.39 0.06 -14.53
C ALA A 321 20.69 0.02 -13.01
N LYS A 322 21.92 -0.27 -12.60
CA LYS A 322 22.32 -0.36 -11.18
C LYS A 322 21.96 0.92 -10.43
N ALA A 323 21.49 0.78 -9.19
CA ALA A 323 21.16 1.91 -8.33
C ALA A 323 22.33 2.89 -8.14
N LEU A 324 23.57 2.41 -8.14
CA LEU A 324 24.77 3.27 -8.08
C LEU A 324 24.85 4.25 -9.26
N ASN A 325 24.42 3.84 -10.46
CA ASN A 325 24.40 4.73 -11.61
C ASN A 325 23.28 5.77 -11.48
N ALA A 326 22.11 5.35 -10.98
CA ALA A 326 21.01 6.27 -10.69
C ALA A 326 21.40 7.32 -9.64
N ALA A 327 22.11 6.92 -8.57
CA ALA A 327 22.65 7.82 -7.56
C ALA A 327 23.72 8.76 -8.15
N ALA A 328 24.61 8.27 -9.00
CA ALA A 328 25.63 9.11 -9.68
C ALA A 328 25.01 10.17 -10.62
N LEU A 329 23.78 9.95 -11.07
CA LEU A 329 22.99 10.90 -11.86
C LEU A 329 22.00 11.72 -11.01
N PHE A 330 22.06 11.59 -9.68
CA PHE A 330 21.16 12.25 -8.74
C PHE A 330 19.67 11.95 -8.94
N GLU A 331 19.32 10.78 -9.50
CA GLU A 331 17.93 10.31 -9.53
C GLU A 331 17.45 9.86 -8.14
N ILE A 332 18.37 9.45 -7.27
CA ILE A 332 18.15 9.07 -5.88
C ILE A 332 19.25 9.69 -5.01
N ASP A 333 19.01 9.80 -3.70
CA ASP A 333 19.93 10.45 -2.77
C ASP A 333 21.17 9.61 -2.48
N ASP A 334 20.99 8.29 -2.26
CA ASP A 334 22.11 7.40 -1.94
C ASP A 334 21.78 5.91 -2.17
N VAL A 335 22.83 5.09 -2.19
CA VAL A 335 22.77 3.63 -2.09
C VAL A 335 23.31 3.21 -0.73
N ILE A 336 22.44 2.64 0.11
CA ILE A 336 22.74 2.40 1.53
C ILE A 336 22.92 0.91 1.84
N ASP A 337 23.58 0.59 2.95
CA ASP A 337 23.49 -0.75 3.53
C ASP A 337 22.03 -0.99 3.98
N PRO A 338 21.40 -2.13 3.60
CA PRO A 338 20.06 -2.48 4.07
C PRO A 338 19.88 -2.35 5.59
N ALA A 339 20.92 -2.64 6.38
CA ALA A 339 20.89 -2.53 7.84
C ALA A 339 20.73 -1.09 8.38
N ASP A 340 21.13 -0.07 7.60
CA ASP A 340 21.07 1.33 8.00
C ASP A 340 19.70 1.97 7.72
N THR A 341 18.84 1.29 6.95
CA THR A 341 17.54 1.78 6.47
C THR A 341 16.70 2.39 7.60
N ARG A 342 16.55 1.67 8.72
CA ARG A 342 15.71 2.13 9.85
C ARG A 342 16.25 3.40 10.49
N ALA A 343 17.55 3.44 10.77
CA ALA A 343 18.20 4.59 11.41
C ALA A 343 18.08 5.84 10.52
N LEU A 344 18.27 5.66 9.21
CA LEU A 344 18.14 6.74 8.25
C LEU A 344 16.70 7.28 8.19
N ILE A 345 15.69 6.40 8.07
CA ILE A 345 14.26 6.80 8.14
C ILE A 345 13.98 7.59 9.42
N ALA A 346 14.40 7.07 10.59
CA ALA A 346 14.16 7.73 11.87
C ALA A 346 14.79 9.13 11.92
N SER A 347 16.03 9.28 11.47
CA SER A 347 16.74 10.56 11.45
C SER A 347 16.11 11.58 10.49
N THR A 348 15.69 11.15 9.29
CA THR A 348 15.00 12.00 8.31
C THR A 348 13.67 12.51 8.84
N LEU A 349 12.86 11.63 9.44
CA LEU A 349 11.58 12.01 10.03
C LEU A 349 11.74 12.91 11.26
N ALA A 350 12.80 12.70 12.05
CA ALA A 350 13.13 13.58 13.17
C ALA A 350 13.51 14.99 12.70
N ALA A 351 14.33 15.10 11.65
CA ALA A 351 14.73 16.39 11.07
C ALA A 351 13.54 17.15 10.45
N ALA A 352 12.67 16.44 9.74
CA ALA A 352 11.45 17.02 9.15
C ALA A 352 10.50 17.56 10.23
N ALA A 353 10.34 16.83 11.34
CA ALA A 353 9.48 17.27 12.45
C ALA A 353 9.97 18.56 13.14
N ALA A 354 11.27 18.89 13.03
CA ALA A 354 11.80 20.14 13.57
C ALA A 354 11.42 21.37 12.74
N HIS A 355 10.91 21.19 11.51
CA HIS A 355 10.52 22.27 10.59
C HIS A 355 9.08 22.06 10.10
N PRO A 356 8.07 22.26 10.97
CA PRO A 356 6.68 22.00 10.61
C PRO A 356 6.20 22.93 9.49
N HIS A 357 5.57 22.35 8.47
CA HIS A 357 4.85 23.10 7.46
C HIS A 357 3.41 23.39 7.91
N ASP A 358 3.03 24.66 7.94
CA ASP A 358 1.67 25.10 8.30
C ASP A 358 0.73 25.00 7.10
N THR A 359 0.36 23.77 6.74
CA THR A 359 -0.59 23.51 5.65
C THR A 359 -1.89 22.93 6.23
N PRO A 360 -3.07 23.54 5.98
CA PRO A 360 -4.34 23.07 6.54
C PRO A 360 -4.63 21.64 6.10
N ARG A 361 -4.90 20.72 7.03
CA ARG A 361 -5.11 19.28 6.74
C ARG A 361 -6.28 19.02 5.77
N ARG A 362 -6.24 17.85 5.12
CA ARG A 362 -7.22 17.44 4.12
C ARG A 362 -8.59 17.33 4.76
N ARG A 363 -9.62 17.77 4.02
CA ARG A 363 -10.98 17.90 4.56
C ARG A 363 -11.70 16.57 4.78
N PHE A 364 -11.28 15.50 4.12
CA PHE A 364 -11.86 14.16 4.29
C PHE A 364 -10.88 13.06 3.82
N VAL A 365 -11.10 11.85 4.33
CA VAL A 365 -10.52 10.59 3.84
C VAL A 365 -11.57 9.91 2.97
N ASP A 366 -11.26 9.64 1.70
CA ASP A 366 -12.14 8.87 0.81
C ASP A 366 -12.28 7.44 1.36
N THR A 367 -13.48 6.87 1.27
CA THR A 367 -13.77 5.52 1.77
C THR A 367 -13.16 4.43 0.88
N TRP A 368 -12.75 4.77 -0.34
CA TRP A 368 -12.20 3.81 -1.31
C TRP A 368 -10.70 3.92 -1.56
#